data_AF-C1LRK2-F1
#
_entry.id   AF-C1LRK2-F1
#
_cell.length_a   1.000
_cell.length_b   1.000
_cell.length_c   1.000
_cell.angle_alpha   90.00
_cell.angle_beta   90.00
_cell.angle_gamma   90.00
#
_symmetry.space_group_name_H-M   'P 1'
#
loop_
_entity.id
_entity.type
_entity.pdbx_description
1 polymer ?
#
loop_
_entity_poly.entity_id
_entity_poly.type
_entity_poly.pdbx_seq_one_letter_code
_entity_poly.pdbx_strand_id
1 'polypeptide(L)'
;MGSTKRSSSQSTEIKTTYNRAQILCCVYRLCVSIGLLVITVFGYTKAYPGECFDFFKLLHLHQYFTVIVFAFVTVYFFMATLLQSCQLDQIHSHFYVTSFTFSTVAMAIHWAAFAFNPNFMKTIEVLKNLPDPYNHLYSTIGPIVLLIDGFICKVKLPKLSISLVISSILISGYIIYFEVLIVAFERPLFPNFDKLTPYIRYGIYFGVLLVTDGITSAVFGVIYLCDRKFQFCSKKSSRDDEESRDHEESSNEEQAAETTDSE
;
A
#
# COMPACT_ATOMS: atom_id res chain seq x y z
N MET A 1 26.85 -42.17 1.17
CA MET A 1 26.27 -41.32 2.24
C MET A 1 26.59 -39.85 1.95
N GLY A 2 25.75 -39.16 1.16
CA GLY A 2 26.03 -37.76 0.76
C GLY A 2 24.81 -36.85 0.57
N SER A 3 23.59 -37.37 0.75
CA SER A 3 22.36 -36.65 0.37
C SER A 3 21.76 -35.79 1.49
N THR A 4 22.06 -36.06 2.76
CA THR A 4 21.45 -35.39 3.92
C THR A 4 22.06 -34.03 4.29
N LYS A 5 23.32 -33.74 3.93
CA LYS A 5 23.95 -32.44 4.23
C LYS A 5 23.42 -31.29 3.35
N ARG A 6 23.18 -31.55 2.06
CA ARG A 6 22.71 -30.55 1.07
C ARG A 6 21.31 -30.01 1.42
N SER A 7 20.41 -30.88 1.88
CA SER A 7 19.06 -30.50 2.34
C SER A 7 19.08 -29.59 3.58
N SER A 8 19.97 -29.85 4.54
CA SER A 8 20.07 -29.05 5.78
C SER A 8 20.65 -27.65 5.53
N SER A 9 21.68 -27.52 4.69
CA SER A 9 22.26 -26.19 4.42
C SER A 9 21.31 -25.33 3.60
N GLN A 10 20.65 -25.92 2.59
CA GLN A 10 19.64 -25.24 1.78
C GLN A 10 18.42 -24.80 2.61
N SER A 11 17.96 -25.65 3.55
CA SER A 11 16.88 -25.28 4.48
C SER A 11 17.28 -24.16 5.46
N THR A 12 18.53 -24.12 5.88
CA THR A 12 19.02 -23.11 6.84
C THR A 12 19.23 -21.77 6.16
N GLU A 13 19.72 -21.79 4.92
CA GLU A 13 19.98 -20.62 4.08
C GLU A 13 18.68 -19.94 3.58
N ILE A 14 17.65 -20.73 3.27
CA ILE A 14 16.29 -20.22 2.98
C ILE A 14 15.71 -19.52 4.21
N LYS A 15 15.92 -20.08 5.41
CA LYS A 15 15.37 -19.55 6.67
C LYS A 15 16.07 -18.26 7.10
N THR A 16 17.38 -18.15 6.92
CA THR A 16 18.13 -16.91 7.21
C THR A 16 17.82 -15.79 6.21
N THR A 17 17.63 -16.11 4.93
CA THR A 17 17.26 -15.13 3.89
C THR A 17 15.84 -14.59 4.11
N TYR A 18 14.89 -15.47 4.45
CA TYR A 18 13.52 -15.10 4.83
C TYR A 18 13.51 -14.16 6.05
N ASN A 19 14.28 -14.47 7.08
CA ASN A 19 14.39 -13.63 8.29
C ASN A 19 14.96 -12.23 7.98
N ARG A 20 15.95 -12.11 7.09
CA ARG A 20 16.52 -10.80 6.71
C ARG A 20 15.51 -9.92 5.96
N ALA A 21 14.77 -10.50 5.00
CA ALA A 21 13.74 -9.77 4.26
C ALA A 21 12.59 -9.32 5.17
N GLN A 22 12.20 -10.16 6.14
CA GLN A 22 11.17 -9.84 7.11
C GLN A 22 11.60 -8.70 8.06
N ILE A 23 12.86 -8.73 8.54
CA ILE A 23 13.40 -7.64 9.38
C ILE A 23 13.40 -6.32 8.62
N LEU A 24 13.82 -6.32 7.34
CA LEU A 24 13.83 -5.12 6.51
C LEU A 24 12.42 -4.53 6.36
N CYS A 25 11.42 -5.38 6.10
CA CYS A 25 10.01 -4.98 6.07
C CYS A 25 9.56 -4.37 7.40
N CYS A 26 9.85 -5.01 8.53
CA CYS A 26 9.47 -4.50 9.85
C CYS A 26 10.09 -3.12 10.12
N VAL A 27 11.38 -2.96 9.85
CA VAL A 27 12.08 -1.68 10.05
C VAL A 27 11.49 -0.59 9.15
N TYR A 28 11.28 -0.88 7.86
CA TYR A 28 10.66 0.05 6.93
C TYR A 28 9.28 0.52 7.42
N ARG A 29 8.40 -0.42 7.76
CA ARG A 29 7.03 -0.11 8.20
C ARG A 29 7.00 0.64 9.51
N LEU A 30 7.92 0.35 10.43
CA LEU A 30 8.08 1.09 11.68
C LEU A 30 8.50 2.54 11.40
N CYS A 31 9.52 2.76 10.57
CA CYS A 31 9.96 4.10 10.17
C CYS A 31 8.83 4.90 9.51
N VAL A 32 8.09 4.28 8.58
CA VAL A 32 6.94 4.91 7.93
C VAL A 32 5.83 5.23 8.94
N SER A 33 5.50 4.31 9.84
CA SER A 33 4.47 4.53 10.86
C SER A 33 4.82 5.70 11.78
N ILE A 34 6.08 5.80 12.21
CA ILE A 34 6.57 6.94 12.99
C ILE A 34 6.45 8.23 12.17
N GLY A 35 6.87 8.22 10.90
CA GLY A 35 6.76 9.38 10.01
C GLY A 35 5.31 9.85 9.81
N LEU A 36 4.38 8.93 9.56
CA LEU A 36 2.94 9.23 9.41
C LEU A 36 2.34 9.77 10.71
N LEU A 37 2.76 9.25 11.87
CA LEU A 37 2.33 9.74 13.17
C LEU A 37 2.83 11.17 13.41
N VAL A 38 4.10 11.45 13.10
CA VAL A 38 4.67 12.80 13.16
C VAL A 38 3.88 13.75 12.26
N ILE A 39 3.61 13.37 11.00
CA ILE A 39 2.81 14.18 10.07
C ILE A 39 1.42 14.47 10.66
N THR A 40 0.76 13.45 11.24
CA THR A 40 -0.54 13.58 11.90
C THR A 40 -0.51 14.60 13.03
N VAL A 41 0.45 14.47 13.95
CA VAL A 41 0.59 15.38 15.11
C VAL A 41 0.85 16.81 14.64
N PHE A 42 1.80 17.00 13.73
CA PHE A 42 2.09 18.33 13.19
C PHE A 42 0.90 18.92 12.45
N GLY A 43 0.21 18.13 11.61
CA GLY A 43 -0.99 18.58 10.91
C GLY A 43 -2.12 18.97 11.88
N TYR A 44 -2.33 18.21 12.95
CA TYR A 44 -3.27 18.57 14.01
C TYR A 44 -2.95 19.94 14.61
N THR A 45 -1.69 20.18 15.00
CA THR A 45 -1.28 21.48 15.58
C THR A 45 -1.44 22.66 14.62
N LYS A 46 -1.44 22.41 13.31
CA LYS A 46 -1.68 23.43 12.28
C LYS A 46 -3.16 23.65 12.00
N ALA A 47 -3.96 22.59 12.00
CA ALA A 47 -5.42 22.68 11.86
C ALA A 47 -6.05 23.42 13.06
N TYR A 48 -5.54 23.16 14.26
CA TYR A 48 -6.03 23.68 15.53
C TYR A 48 -4.92 24.44 16.31
N PRO A 49 -4.53 25.65 15.85
CA PRO A 49 -3.40 26.37 16.42
C PRO A 49 -3.68 26.81 17.87
N GLY A 50 -2.75 26.51 18.76
CA GLY A 50 -2.82 26.91 20.17
C GLY A 50 -3.76 26.07 21.04
N GLU A 51 -4.39 25.04 20.48
CA GLU A 51 -5.28 24.16 21.21
C GLU A 51 -4.53 22.92 21.72
N CYS A 52 -4.89 22.43 22.91
CA CYS A 52 -4.41 21.15 23.40
C CYS A 52 -4.94 20.00 22.52
N PHE A 53 -4.25 18.87 22.55
CA PHE A 53 -4.70 17.67 21.85
C PHE A 53 -6.06 17.21 22.41
N ASP A 54 -7.03 17.11 21.52
CA ASP A 54 -8.38 16.63 21.80
C ASP A 54 -8.75 15.54 20.80
N PHE A 55 -9.07 14.36 21.34
CA PHE A 55 -9.47 13.20 20.56
C PHE A 55 -10.71 13.49 19.69
N PHE A 56 -11.67 14.26 20.17
CA PHE A 56 -12.88 14.58 19.40
C PHE A 56 -12.58 15.50 18.21
N LYS A 57 -11.63 16.43 18.35
CA LYS A 57 -11.17 17.28 17.24
C LYS A 57 -10.39 16.51 16.19
N LEU A 58 -9.59 15.53 16.64
CA LEU A 58 -8.96 14.58 15.74
C LEU A 58 -10.01 13.75 14.99
N LEU A 59 -11.04 13.25 15.68
CA LEU A 59 -12.13 12.48 15.07
C LEU A 59 -12.95 13.34 14.09
N HIS A 60 -13.13 14.62 14.37
CA HIS A 60 -13.75 15.57 13.45
C HIS A 60 -12.95 15.71 12.15
N LEU A 61 -11.61 15.71 12.24
CA LEU A 61 -10.73 15.70 11.07
C LEU A 61 -10.89 14.41 10.24
N HIS A 62 -11.18 13.28 10.89
CA HIS A 62 -11.46 12.00 10.23
C HIS A 62 -12.82 11.96 9.53
N GLN A 63 -13.56 13.07 9.43
CA GLN A 63 -14.73 13.07 8.55
C GLN A 63 -14.32 13.19 7.07
N TYR A 64 -13.17 13.80 6.79
CA TYR A 64 -12.70 14.00 5.42
C TYR A 64 -12.06 12.73 4.86
N PHE A 65 -12.49 12.30 3.67
CA PHE A 65 -12.02 11.08 3.00
C PHE A 65 -10.49 10.93 3.02
N THR A 66 -9.75 11.98 2.67
CA THR A 66 -8.29 11.97 2.66
C THR A 66 -7.70 11.65 4.04
N VAL A 67 -8.27 12.21 5.11
CA VAL A 67 -7.79 11.98 6.47
C VAL A 67 -8.14 10.57 6.94
N ILE A 68 -9.34 10.07 6.62
CA ILE A 68 -9.72 8.66 6.86
C ILE A 68 -8.74 7.72 6.19
N VAL A 69 -8.45 7.95 4.92
CA VAL A 69 -7.55 7.10 4.14
C VAL A 69 -6.14 7.17 4.71
N PHE A 70 -5.66 8.34 5.11
CA PHE A 70 -4.37 8.47 5.77
C PHE A 70 -4.29 7.67 7.09
N ALA A 71 -5.33 7.73 7.91
CA ALA A 71 -5.42 6.92 9.13
C ALA A 71 -5.48 5.42 8.81
N PHE A 72 -6.23 5.04 7.78
CA PHE A 72 -6.31 3.67 7.29
C PHE A 72 -4.95 3.14 6.82
N VAL A 73 -4.13 3.96 6.15
CA VAL A 73 -2.74 3.63 5.77
C VAL A 73 -1.88 3.41 7.01
N THR A 74 -2.03 4.23 8.04
CA THR A 74 -1.32 4.06 9.31
C THR A 74 -1.67 2.73 9.97
N VAL A 75 -2.97 2.39 10.02
CA VAL A 75 -3.45 1.09 10.52
C VAL A 75 -2.92 -0.07 9.67
N TYR A 76 -2.87 0.10 8.34
CA TYR A 76 -2.30 -0.89 7.44
C TYR A 76 -0.86 -1.22 7.82
N PHE A 77 0.02 -0.24 8.02
CA PHE A 77 1.43 -0.52 8.32
C PHE A 77 1.63 -1.26 9.64
N PHE A 78 0.83 -0.94 10.65
CA PHE A 78 0.82 -1.66 11.92
C PHE A 78 0.37 -3.13 11.73
N MET A 79 -0.76 -3.33 11.06
CA MET A 79 -1.35 -4.64 10.85
C MET A 79 -0.54 -5.51 9.89
N ALA A 80 0.03 -4.94 8.83
CA ALA A 80 0.85 -5.63 7.85
C ALA A 80 2.05 -6.32 8.52
N THR A 81 2.65 -5.65 9.51
CA THR A 81 3.75 -6.21 10.32
C THR A 81 3.30 -7.43 11.11
N LEU A 82 2.10 -7.38 11.72
CA LEU A 82 1.51 -8.50 12.45
C LEU A 82 1.15 -9.66 11.52
N LEU A 83 0.45 -9.36 10.41
CA LEU A 83 0.00 -10.35 9.44
C LEU A 83 1.18 -11.10 8.81
N GLN A 84 2.26 -10.40 8.47
CA GLN A 84 3.48 -11.02 7.94
C GLN A 84 4.18 -11.88 9.01
N SER A 85 4.18 -11.46 10.27
CA SER A 85 4.73 -12.26 11.38
C SER A 85 3.94 -13.55 11.63
N CYS A 86 2.64 -13.53 11.40
CA CYS A 86 1.76 -14.69 11.45
C CYS A 86 1.69 -15.49 10.14
N GLN A 87 2.49 -15.15 9.12
CA GLN A 87 2.48 -15.80 7.80
C GLN A 87 1.12 -15.75 7.07
N LEU A 88 0.29 -14.75 7.38
CA LEU A 88 -1.03 -14.53 6.77
C LEU A 88 -0.93 -13.71 5.47
N ASP A 89 -0.07 -14.14 4.56
CA ASP A 89 0.34 -13.35 3.40
C ASP A 89 -0.80 -13.02 2.43
N GLN A 90 -1.80 -13.88 2.30
CA GLN A 90 -2.96 -13.65 1.44
C GLN A 90 -3.85 -12.51 1.99
N ILE A 91 -4.10 -12.50 3.30
CA ILE A 91 -4.87 -11.44 3.96
C ILE A 91 -4.12 -10.11 3.86
N HIS A 92 -2.81 -10.15 4.13
CA HIS A 92 -1.94 -9.01 3.95
C HIS A 92 -2.00 -8.46 2.52
N SER A 93 -2.01 -9.32 1.50
CA SER A 93 -2.05 -8.90 0.10
C SER A 93 -3.38 -8.26 -0.30
N HIS A 94 -4.51 -8.77 0.22
CA HIS A 94 -5.80 -8.10 0.05
C HIS A 94 -5.85 -6.75 0.77
N PHE A 95 -5.29 -6.68 1.98
CA PHE A 95 -5.22 -5.42 2.73
C PHE A 95 -4.34 -4.40 1.99
N TYR A 96 -3.20 -4.82 1.46
CA TYR A 96 -2.33 -4.00 0.63
C TYR A 96 -3.06 -3.41 -0.58
N VAL A 97 -3.73 -4.25 -1.39
CA VAL A 97 -4.47 -3.78 -2.57
C VAL A 97 -5.56 -2.79 -2.16
N THR A 98 -6.26 -3.07 -1.07
CA THR A 98 -7.31 -2.19 -0.54
C THR A 98 -6.71 -0.84 -0.14
N SER A 99 -5.71 -0.82 0.75
CA SER A 99 -5.04 0.41 1.19
C SER A 99 -4.45 1.20 0.05
N PHE A 100 -3.84 0.54 -0.94
CA PHE A 100 -3.24 1.23 -2.08
C PHE A 100 -4.29 1.81 -3.02
N THR A 101 -5.38 1.07 -3.25
CA THR A 101 -6.54 1.57 -4.01
C THR A 101 -7.11 2.82 -3.36
N PHE A 102 -7.52 2.75 -2.09
CA PHE A 102 -8.15 3.89 -1.40
C PHE A 102 -7.23 5.10 -1.32
N SER A 103 -5.94 4.88 -1.07
CA SER A 103 -4.91 5.93 -1.11
C SER A 103 -4.84 6.60 -2.48
N THR A 104 -4.89 5.82 -3.55
CA THR A 104 -4.78 6.33 -4.92
C THR A 104 -6.07 7.03 -5.35
N VAL A 105 -7.25 6.53 -4.93
CA VAL A 105 -8.53 7.21 -5.14
C VAL A 105 -8.57 8.55 -4.40
N ALA A 106 -8.15 8.59 -3.13
CA ALA A 106 -8.07 9.84 -2.36
C ALA A 106 -7.12 10.84 -2.99
N MET A 107 -5.95 10.38 -3.45
CA MET A 107 -5.00 11.18 -4.22
C MET A 107 -5.64 11.74 -5.49
N ALA A 108 -6.30 10.89 -6.29
CA ALA A 108 -6.94 11.28 -7.54
C ALA A 108 -8.04 12.32 -7.32
N ILE A 109 -8.90 12.11 -6.32
CA ILE A 109 -9.96 13.07 -5.94
C ILE A 109 -9.34 14.40 -5.51
N HIS A 110 -8.32 14.38 -4.67
CA HIS A 110 -7.63 15.58 -4.19
C HIS A 110 -7.04 16.40 -5.35
N TRP A 111 -6.25 15.75 -6.22
CA TRP A 111 -5.59 16.44 -7.32
C TRP A 111 -6.57 16.87 -8.41
N ALA A 112 -7.65 16.12 -8.66
CA ALA A 112 -8.72 16.56 -9.53
C ALA A 112 -9.42 17.82 -8.96
N ALA A 113 -9.80 17.80 -7.68
CA ALA A 113 -10.43 18.94 -7.02
C ALA A 113 -9.52 20.17 -7.03
N PHE A 114 -8.22 19.99 -6.77
CA PHE A 114 -7.23 21.07 -6.82
C PHE A 114 -7.05 21.64 -8.24
N ALA A 115 -7.06 20.78 -9.27
CA ALA A 115 -6.96 21.22 -10.67
C ALA A 115 -8.18 22.04 -11.11
N PHE A 116 -9.38 21.71 -10.62
CA PHE A 116 -10.60 22.48 -10.89
C PHE A 116 -10.67 23.77 -10.07
N ASN A 117 -10.27 23.71 -8.79
CA ASN A 117 -10.27 24.86 -7.90
C ASN A 117 -9.09 24.77 -6.90
N PRO A 118 -8.01 25.54 -7.12
CA PRO A 118 -6.84 25.53 -6.23
C PRO A 118 -7.16 25.94 -4.78
N ASN A 119 -8.27 26.65 -4.56
CA ASN A 119 -8.71 27.09 -3.24
C ASN A 119 -9.78 26.17 -2.62
N PHE A 120 -10.08 25.01 -3.22
CA PHE A 120 -11.12 24.09 -2.75
C PHE A 120 -10.96 23.74 -1.26
N MET A 121 -9.76 23.36 -0.82
CA MET A 121 -9.50 23.00 0.58
C MET A 121 -9.69 24.18 1.54
N LYS A 122 -9.48 25.42 1.06
CA LYS A 122 -9.68 26.65 1.86
C LYS A 122 -11.15 27.02 2.04
N THR A 123 -12.05 26.40 1.28
CA THR A 123 -13.51 26.55 1.48
C THR A 123 -14.02 25.74 2.67
N ILE A 124 -13.22 24.82 3.19
CA ILE A 124 -13.54 23.98 4.35
C ILE A 124 -12.90 24.63 5.58
N GLU A 125 -13.74 25.05 6.55
CA GLU A 125 -13.31 25.85 7.70
C GLU A 125 -12.14 25.24 8.47
N VAL A 126 -12.19 23.92 8.71
CA VAL A 126 -11.14 23.20 9.46
C VAL A 126 -9.84 23.06 8.66
N LEU A 127 -9.94 22.90 7.34
CA LEU A 127 -8.77 22.70 6.47
C LEU A 127 -8.13 24.01 6.02
N LYS A 128 -8.82 25.14 6.17
CA LYS A 128 -8.32 26.49 5.86
C LYS A 128 -7.04 26.83 6.63
N ASN A 129 -6.92 26.34 7.86
CA ASN A 129 -5.74 26.57 8.70
C ASN A 129 -4.56 25.65 8.34
N LEU A 130 -4.82 24.58 7.58
CA LEU A 130 -3.77 23.66 7.15
C LEU A 130 -3.01 24.27 5.95
N PRO A 131 -1.67 24.40 6.02
CA PRO A 131 -0.91 24.90 4.89
C PRO A 131 -1.07 23.98 3.66
N ASP A 132 -1.13 24.56 2.46
CA ASP A 132 -1.29 23.82 1.20
C ASP A 132 -0.29 22.65 1.06
N PRO A 133 1.02 22.78 1.41
CA PRO A 133 1.94 21.66 1.36
C PRO A 133 1.51 20.45 2.21
N TYR A 134 0.88 20.68 3.37
CA TYR A 134 0.36 19.60 4.19
C TYR A 134 -0.85 18.94 3.52
N ASN A 135 -1.79 19.72 2.97
CA ASN A 135 -2.94 19.17 2.24
C ASN A 135 -2.49 18.28 1.07
N HIS A 136 -1.48 18.70 0.29
CA HIS A 136 -0.92 17.87 -0.77
C HIS A 136 -0.22 16.62 -0.24
N LEU A 137 0.54 16.75 0.86
CA LEU A 137 1.25 15.64 1.47
C LEU A 137 0.29 14.56 1.98
N TYR A 138 -0.76 14.94 2.73
CA TYR A 138 -1.78 14.01 3.24
C TYR A 138 -2.41 13.17 2.14
N SER A 139 -2.67 13.77 0.98
CA SER A 139 -3.28 13.10 -0.16
C SER A 139 -2.31 12.27 -0.99
N THR A 140 -1.00 12.53 -0.93
CA THR A 140 -0.02 11.96 -1.88
C THR A 140 0.95 10.97 -1.23
N ILE A 141 1.22 11.09 0.06
CA ILE A 141 2.23 10.24 0.73
C ILE A 141 1.78 8.78 0.82
N GLY A 142 0.49 8.53 1.04
CA GLY A 142 -0.09 7.18 1.17
C GLY A 142 0.24 6.25 0.00
N PRO A 143 -0.11 6.62 -1.24
CA PRO A 143 0.24 5.83 -2.43
C PRO A 143 1.74 5.59 -2.59
N ILE A 144 2.58 6.59 -2.28
CA ILE A 144 4.03 6.49 -2.42
C ILE A 144 4.61 5.46 -1.44
N VAL A 145 4.25 5.54 -0.16
CA VAL A 145 4.76 4.59 0.84
C VAL A 145 4.22 3.19 0.61
N LEU A 146 2.98 3.04 0.13
CA LEU A 146 2.45 1.73 -0.23
C LEU A 146 3.12 1.16 -1.49
N LEU A 147 3.43 1.99 -2.48
CA LEU A 147 4.18 1.52 -3.64
C LEU A 147 5.54 0.96 -3.22
N ILE A 148 6.27 1.68 -2.36
CA ILE A 148 7.56 1.24 -1.82
C ILE A 148 7.40 -0.05 -0.98
N ASP A 149 6.38 -0.13 -0.11
CA ASP A 149 6.08 -1.34 0.66
C ASP A 149 5.87 -2.56 -0.23
N GLY A 150 5.12 -2.40 -1.33
CA GLY A 150 4.88 -3.45 -2.32
C GLY A 150 6.17 -4.00 -2.93
N PHE A 151 7.12 -3.12 -3.23
CA PHE A 151 8.43 -3.49 -3.76
C PHE A 151 9.34 -4.16 -2.73
N ILE A 152 9.44 -3.60 -1.52
CA ILE A 152 10.33 -4.12 -0.46
C ILE A 152 9.79 -5.47 0.06
N CYS A 153 8.49 -5.55 0.31
CA CYS A 153 7.87 -6.68 0.99
C CYS A 153 7.28 -7.74 0.06
N LYS A 154 7.41 -7.55 -1.26
CA LYS A 154 7.04 -8.53 -2.30
C LYS A 154 5.66 -9.14 -2.06
N VAL A 155 4.66 -8.26 -2.09
CA VAL A 155 3.26 -8.64 -1.85
C VAL A 155 2.85 -9.74 -2.83
N LYS A 156 2.24 -10.81 -2.30
CA LYS A 156 1.79 -11.95 -3.12
C LYS A 156 0.58 -11.53 -3.94
N LEU A 157 0.39 -12.17 -5.09
CA LEU A 157 -0.76 -11.89 -5.95
C LEU A 157 -2.07 -12.34 -5.26
N PRO A 158 -2.99 -11.43 -4.91
CA PRO A 158 -4.27 -11.80 -4.30
C PRO A 158 -5.29 -12.20 -5.38
N LYS A 159 -6.51 -12.60 -5.00
CA LYS A 159 -7.61 -12.79 -5.98
C LYS A 159 -8.25 -11.44 -6.32
N LEU A 160 -8.20 -11.03 -7.59
CA LEU A 160 -8.78 -9.75 -8.05
C LEU A 160 -10.25 -9.60 -7.66
N SER A 161 -11.06 -10.64 -7.84
CA SER A 161 -12.50 -10.59 -7.52
C SER A 161 -12.78 -10.27 -6.05
N ILE A 162 -11.99 -10.84 -5.13
CA ILE A 162 -12.13 -10.58 -3.69
C ILE A 162 -11.70 -9.14 -3.39
N SER A 163 -10.58 -8.68 -3.94
CA SER A 163 -10.12 -7.30 -3.75
C SER A 163 -11.11 -6.27 -4.30
N LEU A 164 -11.72 -6.53 -5.46
CA LEU A 164 -12.79 -5.68 -6.01
C LEU A 164 -13.97 -5.63 -5.03
N VAL A 165 -14.49 -6.78 -4.58
CA VAL A 165 -15.61 -6.82 -3.64
C VAL A 165 -15.30 -6.05 -2.35
N ILE A 166 -14.11 -6.23 -1.77
CA ILE A 166 -13.70 -5.50 -0.56
C ILE A 166 -13.66 -3.99 -0.82
N SER A 167 -13.02 -3.57 -1.91
CA SER A 167 -12.94 -2.16 -2.29
C SER A 167 -14.32 -1.55 -2.52
N SER A 168 -15.20 -2.23 -3.27
CA SER A 168 -16.55 -1.77 -3.56
C SER A 168 -17.41 -1.67 -2.30
N ILE A 169 -17.30 -2.62 -1.36
CA ILE A 169 -18.02 -2.56 -0.07
C ILE A 169 -17.57 -1.34 0.74
N LEU A 170 -16.25 -1.14 0.88
CA LEU A 170 -15.70 -0.05 1.68
C LEU A 170 -16.05 1.33 1.11
N ILE A 171 -15.93 1.52 -0.21
CA ILE A 171 -16.27 2.81 -0.83
C ILE A 171 -17.78 3.06 -0.81
N SER A 172 -18.61 2.01 -0.97
CA SER A 172 -20.06 2.11 -0.82
C SER A 172 -20.44 2.50 0.61
N GLY A 173 -19.79 1.91 1.61
CA GLY A 173 -19.96 2.29 3.01
C GLY A 173 -19.62 3.75 3.26
N TYR A 174 -18.53 4.26 2.66
CA TYR A 174 -18.17 5.68 2.74
C TYR A 174 -19.19 6.59 2.04
N ILE A 175 -19.69 6.20 0.87
CA ILE A 175 -20.74 6.95 0.14
C ILE A 175 -22.02 7.01 0.97
N ILE A 176 -22.45 5.90 1.56
CA ILE A 176 -23.63 5.85 2.44
C ILE A 176 -23.44 6.76 3.64
N TYR A 177 -22.29 6.68 4.32
CA TYR A 177 -21.94 7.56 5.42
C TYR A 177 -22.03 9.03 5.02
N PHE A 178 -21.47 9.38 3.86
CA PHE A 178 -21.49 10.76 3.35
C PHE A 178 -22.89 11.25 2.99
N GLU A 179 -23.73 10.43 2.33
CA GLU A 179 -25.12 10.81 2.01
C GLU A 179 -25.96 10.94 3.30
N VAL A 180 -25.75 10.09 4.30
CA VAL A 180 -26.42 10.20 5.61
C VAL A 180 -26.07 11.52 6.29
N LEU A 181 -24.81 11.96 6.23
CA LEU A 181 -24.41 13.26 6.78
C LEU A 181 -25.14 14.44 6.11
N ILE A 182 -25.36 14.37 4.79
CA ILE A 182 -26.09 15.40 4.04
C ILE A 182 -27.58 15.35 4.37
N VAL A 183 -28.21 14.18 4.24
CA VAL A 183 -29.67 14.04 4.27
C VAL A 183 -30.24 14.03 5.69
N ALA A 184 -29.60 13.32 6.62
CA ALA A 184 -30.12 13.14 7.97
C ALA A 184 -29.60 14.18 8.97
N PHE A 185 -28.37 14.66 8.76
CA PHE A 185 -27.70 15.57 9.70
C PHE A 185 -27.55 17.00 9.17
N GLU A 186 -27.93 17.27 7.91
CA GLU A 186 -27.79 18.57 7.25
C GLU A 186 -26.36 19.15 7.36
N ARG A 187 -25.36 18.26 7.39
CA ARG A 187 -23.94 18.58 7.55
C ARG A 187 -23.14 18.10 6.34
N PRO A 188 -23.18 18.82 5.21
CA PRO A 188 -22.34 18.48 4.07
C PRO A 188 -20.87 18.70 4.41
N LEU A 189 -20.03 17.66 4.24
CA LEU A 189 -18.58 17.79 4.42
C LEU A 189 -17.93 18.73 3.39
N PHE A 190 -18.56 18.87 2.23
CA PHE A 190 -18.10 19.71 1.13
C PHE A 190 -19.12 20.81 0.84
N PRO A 191 -18.71 22.09 0.85
CA PRO A 191 -19.63 23.19 0.58
C PRO A 191 -20.29 23.06 -0.80
N ASN A 192 -21.59 23.33 -0.87
CA ASN A 192 -22.42 23.28 -2.09
C ASN A 192 -22.72 21.88 -2.63
N PHE A 193 -22.24 20.80 -2.00
CA PHE A 193 -22.57 19.44 -2.44
C PHE A 193 -24.03 19.08 -2.13
N ASP A 194 -24.56 19.63 -1.03
CA ASP A 194 -25.97 19.60 -0.64
C ASP A 194 -26.89 20.29 -1.67
N LYS A 195 -26.39 21.32 -2.35
CA LYS A 195 -27.13 22.08 -3.37
C LYS A 195 -27.28 21.34 -4.70
N LEU A 196 -26.51 20.27 -4.91
CA LEU A 196 -26.63 19.44 -6.11
C LEU A 196 -27.91 18.62 -6.04
N THR A 197 -28.58 18.44 -7.18
CA THR A 197 -29.74 17.55 -7.27
C THR A 197 -29.33 16.11 -6.94
N PRO A 198 -30.21 15.30 -6.32
CA PRO A 198 -29.89 13.92 -5.95
C PRO A 198 -29.37 13.08 -7.14
N TYR A 199 -29.94 13.27 -8.33
CA TYR A 199 -29.50 12.60 -9.56
C TYR A 199 -28.02 12.89 -9.88
N ILE A 200 -27.59 14.15 -9.77
CA ILE A 200 -26.19 14.53 -10.00
C ILE A 200 -25.28 13.92 -8.93
N ARG A 201 -25.68 13.94 -7.65
CA ARG A 201 -24.91 13.31 -6.56
C ARG A 201 -24.73 11.81 -6.79
N TYR A 202 -25.79 11.09 -7.15
CA TYR A 202 -25.72 9.65 -7.43
C TYR A 202 -24.88 9.34 -8.67
N GLY A 203 -24.91 10.22 -9.68
CA GLY A 203 -23.98 10.16 -10.82
C GLY A 203 -22.52 10.27 -10.39
N ILE A 204 -22.20 11.20 -9.47
CA ILE A 204 -20.85 11.35 -8.90
C ILE A 204 -20.46 10.10 -8.11
N TYR A 205 -21.35 9.56 -7.27
CA TYR A 205 -21.09 8.35 -6.49
C TYR A 205 -20.80 7.13 -7.38
N PHE A 206 -21.58 6.97 -8.45
CA PHE A 206 -21.32 5.94 -9.45
C PHE A 206 -19.97 6.14 -10.15
N GLY A 207 -19.63 7.39 -10.49
CA GLY A 207 -18.31 7.73 -11.03
C GLY A 207 -17.16 7.34 -10.08
N VAL A 208 -17.29 7.63 -8.78
CA VAL A 208 -16.29 7.26 -7.77
C VAL A 208 -16.15 5.74 -7.63
N LEU A 209 -17.26 4.99 -7.71
CA LEU A 209 -17.23 3.53 -7.74
C LEU A 209 -16.43 3.01 -8.95
N LEU A 210 -16.73 3.49 -10.16
CA LEU A 210 -16.01 3.09 -11.37
C LEU A 210 -14.51 3.42 -11.30
N VAL A 211 -14.16 4.60 -10.78
CA VAL A 211 -12.76 4.99 -10.56
C VAL A 211 -12.09 4.05 -9.57
N THR A 212 -12.77 3.66 -8.49
CA THR A 212 -12.26 2.73 -7.47
C THR A 212 -11.99 1.35 -8.06
N ASP A 213 -12.93 0.81 -8.85
CA ASP A 213 -12.77 -0.51 -9.49
C ASP A 213 -11.66 -0.49 -10.56
N GLY A 214 -11.58 0.59 -11.33
CA GLY A 214 -10.52 0.82 -12.32
C GLY A 214 -9.13 0.90 -11.67
N ILE A 215 -8.99 1.66 -10.58
CA ILE A 215 -7.75 1.76 -9.81
C ILE A 215 -7.41 0.41 -9.16
N THR A 216 -8.38 -0.30 -8.59
CA THR A 216 -8.15 -1.63 -7.99
C THR A 216 -7.56 -2.59 -9.02
N SER A 217 -8.12 -2.58 -10.23
CA SER A 217 -7.64 -3.40 -11.36
C SER A 217 -6.24 -2.98 -11.82
N ALA A 218 -5.95 -1.68 -11.84
CA ALA A 218 -4.62 -1.16 -12.18
C ALA A 218 -3.56 -1.57 -11.13
N VAL A 219 -3.86 -1.40 -9.84
CA VAL A 219 -3.00 -1.83 -8.73
C VAL A 219 -2.72 -3.33 -8.80
N PHE A 220 -3.76 -4.13 -9.06
CA PHE A 220 -3.59 -5.56 -9.30
C PHE A 220 -2.66 -5.86 -10.48
N GLY A 221 -2.82 -5.13 -11.60
CA GLY A 221 -1.95 -5.23 -12.77
C GLY A 221 -0.49 -4.92 -12.44
N VAL A 222 -0.22 -3.90 -11.63
CA VAL A 222 1.14 -3.57 -11.16
C VAL A 222 1.73 -4.73 -10.36
N ILE A 223 0.99 -5.28 -9.39
CA ILE A 223 1.45 -6.43 -8.58
C ILE A 223 1.73 -7.64 -9.48
N TYR A 224 0.84 -7.92 -10.44
CA TYR A 224 1.00 -9.02 -11.39
C TYR A 224 2.27 -8.87 -12.24
N LEU A 225 2.53 -7.67 -12.77
CA LEU A 225 3.73 -7.38 -13.56
C LEU A 225 5.01 -7.51 -12.71
N CYS A 226 4.97 -7.05 -11.46
CA CYS A 226 6.06 -7.23 -10.50
C CYS A 226 6.35 -8.72 -10.26
N ASP A 227 5.33 -9.51 -9.90
CA ASP A 227 5.48 -10.95 -9.64
C ASP A 227 6.06 -11.68 -10.86
N ARG A 228 5.54 -11.40 -12.06
CA ARG A 228 6.04 -12.00 -13.30
C ARG A 228 7.50 -11.63 -13.59
N LYS A 229 7.90 -10.35 -13.44
CA LYS A 229 9.31 -9.96 -13.63
C LYS A 229 10.23 -10.66 -12.64
N PHE A 230 9.82 -10.80 -11.38
CA PHE A 230 10.62 -11.51 -10.38
C PHE A 230 10.78 -13.00 -10.71
N GLN A 231 9.73 -13.66 -11.21
CA GLN A 231 9.82 -15.05 -11.67
C GLN A 231 10.77 -15.20 -12.87
N PHE A 232 10.76 -14.26 -13.81
CA PHE A 232 11.68 -14.27 -14.95
C PHE A 232 13.15 -14.06 -14.53
N CYS A 233 13.42 -13.12 -13.62
CA CYS A 233 14.77 -12.89 -13.11
C CYS A 233 15.29 -14.08 -12.26
N SER A 234 14.42 -14.69 -11.45
CA SER A 234 14.78 -15.87 -10.65
C SER A 234 15.13 -17.07 -11.52
N LYS A 235 14.40 -17.30 -12.62
CA LYS A 235 14.69 -18.38 -13.57
C LYS A 235 15.96 -18.15 -14.38
N LYS A 236 16.34 -16.89 -14.60
CA LYS A 236 17.59 -16.55 -15.29
C LYS A 236 18.79 -16.79 -14.38
N SER A 237 18.73 -16.31 -13.13
CA SER A 237 19.77 -16.56 -12.12
C SER A 237 20.01 -18.04 -11.87
N SER A 238 18.94 -18.84 -11.75
CA SER A 238 19.10 -20.29 -11.53
C SER A 238 19.73 -21.01 -12.71
N ARG A 239 19.53 -20.50 -13.93
CA ARG A 239 20.09 -21.08 -15.16
C ARG A 239 21.57 -20.71 -15.32
N ASP A 240 21.93 -19.48 -14.96
CA ASP A 240 23.33 -19.03 -14.93
C ASP A 240 24.13 -19.76 -13.83
N ASP A 241 23.49 -20.13 -12.71
CA ASP A 241 24.09 -20.95 -11.63
C ASP A 241 24.21 -22.45 -12.00
N GLU A 242 23.36 -22.96 -12.90
CA GLU A 242 23.46 -24.33 -13.43
C GLU A 242 24.56 -24.42 -14.49
N GLU A 243 24.60 -23.46 -15.43
CA GLU A 243 25.58 -23.41 -16.51
C GLU A 243 27.02 -23.18 -16.01
N SER A 244 27.18 -22.46 -14.89
CA SER A 244 28.48 -22.31 -14.21
C SER A 244 28.93 -23.56 -13.45
N ARG A 245 28.00 -24.36 -12.90
CA ARG A 245 28.33 -25.65 -12.26
C ARG A 245 28.71 -26.73 -13.26
N ASP A 246 28.05 -26.76 -14.41
CA ASP A 246 28.37 -27.72 -15.47
C ASP A 246 29.78 -27.43 -16.07
N HIS A 247 30.18 -26.16 -16.12
CA HIS A 247 31.54 -25.78 -16.51
C HIS A 247 32.60 -26.10 -15.43
N GLU A 248 32.28 -25.97 -14.14
CA GLU A 248 33.19 -26.39 -13.06
C GLU A 248 33.32 -27.91 -12.94
N GLU A 249 32.25 -28.69 -13.11
CA GLU A 249 32.33 -30.16 -13.12
C GLU A 249 33.08 -30.69 -14.36
N SER A 250 32.85 -30.11 -15.54
CA SER A 250 33.62 -30.43 -16.75
C SER A 250 35.12 -30.13 -16.60
N SER A 251 35.50 -29.05 -15.93
CA SER A 251 36.91 -28.69 -15.73
C SER A 251 37.63 -29.57 -14.69
N ASN A 252 36.90 -30.14 -13.74
CA ASN A 252 37.45 -31.03 -12.72
C ASN A 252 37.59 -32.48 -13.19
N GLU A 253 36.73 -32.95 -14.10
CA GLU A 253 36.90 -34.28 -14.73
C GLU A 253 38.09 -34.31 -15.69
N GLU A 254 38.39 -33.20 -16.37
CA GLU A 254 39.54 -33.12 -17.29
C GLU A 254 40.89 -33.08 -16.54
N GLN A 255 40.94 -32.51 -15.32
CA GLN A 255 42.13 -32.54 -14.46
C GLN A 255 42.34 -33.87 -13.71
N ALA A 256 41.27 -34.63 -13.44
CA ALA A 256 41.38 -35.92 -12.74
C ALA A 256 41.93 -37.04 -13.64
N ALA A 257 41.77 -36.93 -14.96
CA ALA A 257 42.26 -37.93 -15.91
C ALA A 257 43.78 -37.84 -16.19
N GLU A 258 44.45 -36.72 -15.87
CA GLU A 258 45.85 -36.49 -16.23
C GLU A 258 46.86 -36.94 -15.15
N THR A 259 46.40 -37.48 -14.00
CA THR A 259 47.27 -37.85 -12.87
C THR A 259 47.41 -39.36 -12.61
N THR A 260 46.96 -40.22 -13.54
CA THR A 260 46.97 -41.69 -13.35
C THR A 260 47.88 -42.49 -14.28
N ASP A 261 48.89 -41.88 -14.92
CA ASP A 261 49.93 -42.62 -15.64
C ASP A 261 51.33 -42.04 -15.37
N SER A 262 51.98 -42.51 -14.30
CA SER A 262 53.43 -42.39 -14.07
C SER A 262 53.84 -43.32 -12.90
N GLU A 263 53.99 -44.62 -13.18
CA GLU A 263 54.89 -45.51 -12.41
C GLU A 263 56.24 -45.60 -13.12
#